data_AF-A0A1M7L2T6-F1
#
_entry.id   AF-A0A1M7L2T6-F1
#
_cell.length_a   1.000
_cell.length_b   1.000
_cell.length_c   1.000
_cell.angle_alpha   90.00
_cell.angle_beta   90.00
_cell.angle_gamma   90.00
#
_symmetry.space_group_name_H-M   'P 1'
#
loop_
_entity.id
_entity.type
_entity.pdbx_description
1 polymer ?
#
loop_
_entity_poly.entity_id
_entity_poly.type
_entity_poly.pdbx_seq_one_letter_code
_entity_poly.pdbx_strand_id
1 'polypeptide(L)'
;MIRNPSSTSRTGGVKRHAHERRDSSGSEGGSPPRTSRQRATTDLSTLGRPPRMPVTVAYRDSGHGTGAFWDHYTMQQTTGRESIASHPDGMEPTISSTDPTKPKNNYSGGLPRQHTTTTGEGRGLLVIAGGNYGLESEMPRHAGHTPKGSAAERHQQRREHEEALLKQAQLTGRPVAGLCGGSWSVLESYGGTTQQVKSNTHQARSMPFIKKNGDISNNFEPHGVDLEPGTMLHSQSAWQRQDPMDVEGGPPPRPHWENNRKKDKIRYDVNSVHWAAAREDEGGLVPRDPQDEALAARLGTLQVSARDTKHPSPFMDAPHGAPLYAAEAFESRSGAPVMGMQWHPEAYSSGHADKPAAAMSQNALNYMAKAGDAYEARQANTDRFRRDMQSSRAHQPSGIGAGPAPTEFSIPPQGRRRRAAMGESVPSHARGPQADGWGGVPRGSRPTVPDETYRPYPPYTPYERE
;
A
#
# COMPACT_ATOMS: atom_id res chain seq x y z
N MET A 1 -10.87 30.39 -40.24
CA MET A 1 -12.00 31.30 -39.95
C MET A 1 -13.32 30.57 -40.24
N ILE A 2 -13.92 29.93 -39.25
CA ILE A 2 -15.30 29.43 -39.32
C ILE A 2 -15.93 29.67 -37.93
N ARG A 3 -17.11 30.29 -37.93
CA ARG A 3 -17.81 30.88 -36.78
C ARG A 3 -18.61 29.83 -35.98
N ASN A 4 -18.77 30.12 -34.69
CA ASN A 4 -19.70 29.52 -33.72
C ASN A 4 -21.14 29.37 -34.22
N PRO A 5 -21.95 28.57 -33.53
CA PRO A 5 -22.98 29.22 -32.73
C PRO A 5 -23.14 28.68 -31.29
N SER A 6 -23.45 29.66 -30.44
CA SER A 6 -23.84 29.65 -29.04
C SER A 6 -25.13 28.87 -28.74
N SER A 7 -25.13 28.08 -27.66
CA SER A 7 -26.35 27.54 -27.06
C SER A 7 -26.65 28.21 -25.71
N THR A 8 -27.86 28.74 -25.63
CA THR A 8 -28.50 29.51 -24.56
C THR A 8 -28.70 28.75 -23.24
N SER A 9 -28.46 29.46 -22.14
CA SER A 9 -28.80 29.12 -20.76
C SER A 9 -30.31 29.09 -20.53
N ARG A 10 -30.82 28.03 -19.88
CA ARG A 10 -32.21 27.94 -19.42
C ARG A 10 -32.22 27.78 -17.90
N THR A 11 -32.53 28.88 -17.21
CA THR A 11 -32.75 28.93 -15.75
C THR A 11 -34.20 28.55 -15.44
N GLY A 12 -34.40 27.38 -14.85
CA GLY A 12 -35.70 26.93 -14.33
C GLY A 12 -35.75 27.08 -12.81
N GLY A 13 -36.47 28.09 -12.33
CA GLY A 13 -36.75 28.27 -10.91
C GLY A 13 -37.85 27.32 -10.42
N VAL A 14 -37.62 26.69 -9.27
CA VAL A 14 -38.65 25.93 -8.54
C VAL A 14 -38.96 26.66 -7.23
N LYS A 15 -40.26 26.91 -7.04
CA LYS A 15 -40.90 27.62 -5.94
C LYS A 15 -41.65 26.61 -5.05
N ARG A 16 -41.73 26.92 -3.74
CA ARG A 16 -42.63 26.38 -2.67
C ARG A 16 -42.17 25.02 -2.09
N HIS A 17 -42.22 24.78 -0.77
CA HIS A 17 -43.32 25.01 0.17
C HIS A 17 -42.86 25.44 1.58
N ALA A 18 -43.64 26.35 2.19
CA ALA A 18 -43.59 26.72 3.59
C ALA A 18 -44.43 25.73 4.42
N HIS A 19 -43.90 25.24 5.54
CA HIS A 19 -44.66 24.51 6.55
C HIS A 19 -44.81 25.36 7.82
N GLU A 20 -46.09 25.52 8.17
CA GLU A 20 -46.73 25.81 9.45
C GLU A 20 -45.86 26.02 10.70
N ARG A 21 -46.05 27.21 11.27
CA ARG A 21 -45.82 27.51 12.68
C ARG A 21 -46.93 26.87 13.52
N ARG A 22 -46.54 26.10 14.54
CA ARG A 22 -47.41 25.70 15.64
C ARG A 22 -46.95 26.45 16.89
N ASP A 23 -47.79 27.35 17.36
CA ASP A 23 -47.67 28.00 18.65
C ASP A 23 -47.98 26.99 19.76
N SER A 24 -47.14 26.96 20.80
CA SER A 24 -47.40 26.19 22.02
C SER A 24 -46.90 27.02 23.20
N SER A 25 -47.87 27.69 23.82
CA SER A 25 -47.78 28.41 25.08
C SER A 25 -47.77 27.45 26.27
N GLY A 26 -46.94 27.75 27.27
CA GLY A 26 -47.19 27.37 28.67
C GLY A 26 -46.16 26.45 29.31
N SER A 27 -45.29 27.02 30.16
CA SER A 27 -45.21 26.68 31.59
C SER A 27 -43.98 27.36 32.20
N GLU A 28 -44.20 28.38 33.03
CA GLU A 28 -43.17 29.00 33.86
C GLU A 28 -42.85 28.08 35.04
N GLY A 29 -41.64 27.53 35.06
CA GLY A 29 -41.09 26.76 36.18
C GLY A 29 -39.62 27.12 36.34
N GLY A 30 -39.33 28.03 37.28
CA GLY A 30 -38.00 28.56 37.56
C GLY A 30 -37.03 27.48 38.01
N SER A 31 -36.17 27.04 37.09
CA SER A 31 -34.93 26.33 37.41
C SER A 31 -33.77 27.33 37.37
N PRO A 32 -32.77 27.22 38.27
CA PRO A 32 -31.59 28.09 38.23
C PRO A 32 -30.93 28.00 36.85
N PRO A 33 -30.33 29.10 36.35
CA PRO A 33 -29.76 29.13 35.01
C PRO A 33 -28.70 28.05 34.91
N ARG A 34 -29.03 26.97 34.20
CA ARG A 34 -28.05 26.01 33.69
C ARG A 34 -27.07 26.86 32.93
N THR A 35 -25.87 27.05 33.46
CA THR A 35 -24.74 27.58 32.70
C THR A 35 -24.68 26.73 31.45
N SER A 36 -25.11 27.30 30.34
CA SER A 36 -25.13 26.61 29.07
C SER A 36 -23.68 26.34 28.75
N ARG A 37 -23.19 25.15 29.11
CA ARG A 37 -22.07 24.54 28.41
C ARG A 37 -22.54 24.51 26.98
N GLN A 38 -22.22 25.57 26.24
CA GLN A 38 -22.18 25.55 24.80
C GLN A 38 -21.23 24.40 24.50
N ARG A 39 -21.80 23.20 24.29
CA ARG A 39 -21.08 22.14 23.64
C ARG A 39 -20.65 22.78 22.35
N ALA A 40 -19.36 23.02 22.21
CA ALA A 40 -18.76 23.29 20.92
C ALA A 40 -19.08 22.07 20.07
N THR A 41 -20.24 22.08 19.43
CA THR A 41 -20.57 21.18 18.34
C THR A 41 -19.71 21.70 17.21
N THR A 42 -18.49 21.18 17.13
CA THR A 42 -17.64 21.38 15.97
C THR A 42 -18.44 20.85 14.79
N ASP A 43 -19.02 21.76 14.02
CA ASP A 43 -19.82 21.42 12.85
C ASP A 43 -18.92 20.62 11.91
N LEU A 44 -19.21 19.32 11.75
CA LEU A 44 -18.41 18.42 10.91
C LEU A 44 -18.37 18.89 9.46
N SER A 45 -19.35 19.70 9.02
CA SER A 45 -19.34 20.30 7.69
C SER A 45 -18.23 21.36 7.52
N THR A 46 -17.76 21.95 8.62
CA THR A 46 -16.63 22.90 8.63
C THR A 46 -15.26 22.23 8.57
N LEU A 47 -15.17 20.90 8.76
CA LEU A 47 -13.90 20.17 8.69
C LEU A 47 -13.35 20.07 7.25
N GLY A 48 -14.14 20.49 6.24
CA GLY A 48 -13.71 20.53 4.84
C GLY A 48 -13.39 19.15 4.28
N ARG A 49 -13.18 19.09 2.95
CA ARG A 49 -12.50 17.92 2.38
C ARG A 49 -11.01 18.03 2.73
N PRO A 50 -10.33 16.95 3.15
CA PRO A 50 -8.89 16.95 3.28
C PRO A 50 -8.23 17.55 2.04
N PRO A 51 -7.19 18.39 2.21
CA PRO A 51 -6.44 18.89 1.07
C PRO A 51 -5.88 17.70 0.28
N ARG A 52 -5.87 17.82 -1.05
CA ARG A 52 -5.28 16.80 -1.92
C ARG A 52 -3.76 16.91 -1.81
N MET A 53 -3.14 15.89 -1.25
CA MET A 53 -1.73 15.85 -0.95
C MET A 53 -0.91 15.30 -2.12
N PRO A 54 0.34 15.76 -2.29
CA PRO A 54 1.26 15.14 -3.23
C PRO A 54 1.63 13.72 -2.77
N VAL A 55 2.15 12.92 -3.70
CA VAL A 55 2.68 11.59 -3.42
C VAL A 55 4.20 11.69 -3.24
N THR A 56 4.72 11.25 -2.10
CA THR A 56 6.16 11.15 -1.92
C THR A 56 6.65 9.83 -2.49
N VAL A 57 7.68 9.88 -3.34
CA VAL A 57 8.33 8.71 -3.92
C VAL A 57 9.75 8.67 -3.36
N ALA A 58 10.14 7.53 -2.79
CA ALA A 58 11.52 7.31 -2.36
C ALA A 58 12.43 7.33 -3.60
N TYR A 59 13.43 8.18 -3.56
CA TYR A 59 14.31 8.42 -4.70
C TYR A 59 15.20 7.21 -4.96
N ARG A 60 15.32 6.85 -6.24
CA ARG A 60 16.32 5.88 -6.71
C ARG A 60 17.11 6.46 -7.88
N ASP A 61 18.43 6.55 -7.70
CA ASP A 61 19.32 6.92 -8.81
C ASP A 61 19.64 5.68 -9.66
N SER A 62 18.69 5.33 -10.53
CA SER A 62 18.89 4.31 -11.55
C SER A 62 18.88 4.93 -12.94
N GLY A 63 19.89 4.57 -13.74
CA GLY A 63 20.05 5.05 -15.11
C GLY A 63 20.15 6.57 -15.21
N HIS A 64 20.93 7.21 -14.34
CA HIS A 64 21.14 8.67 -14.34
C HIS A 64 19.82 9.46 -14.21
N GLY A 65 19.00 9.09 -13.23
CA GLY A 65 17.70 9.71 -12.98
C GLY A 65 16.54 9.26 -13.86
N THR A 66 16.74 8.34 -14.81
CA THR A 66 15.65 7.80 -15.65
C THR A 66 14.67 6.93 -14.88
N GLY A 67 15.15 6.17 -13.89
CA GLY A 67 14.25 5.42 -13.01
C GLY A 67 13.40 6.33 -12.13
N ALA A 68 14.00 7.36 -11.52
CA ALA A 68 13.26 8.36 -10.77
C ALA A 68 12.24 9.08 -11.66
N PHE A 69 12.62 9.45 -12.89
CA PHE A 69 11.69 10.03 -13.86
C PHE A 69 10.51 9.10 -14.17
N TRP A 70 10.75 7.80 -14.40
CA TRP A 70 9.70 6.81 -14.58
C TRP A 70 8.72 6.79 -13.41
N ASP A 71 9.23 6.70 -12.18
CA ASP A 71 8.41 6.58 -10.97
C ASP A 71 7.53 7.83 -10.80
N HIS A 72 8.14 9.02 -10.91
CA HIS A 72 7.42 10.28 -10.80
C HIS A 72 6.39 10.45 -11.93
N TYR A 73 6.78 10.20 -13.19
CA TYR A 73 5.90 10.34 -14.35
C TYR A 73 4.64 9.46 -14.22
N THR A 74 4.84 8.17 -13.96
CA THR A 74 3.76 7.19 -13.89
C THR A 74 2.86 7.39 -12.67
N MET A 75 3.42 7.78 -11.51
CA MET A 75 2.62 8.11 -10.34
C MET A 75 1.76 9.35 -10.56
N GLN A 76 2.31 10.40 -11.19
CA GLN A 76 1.55 11.61 -11.50
C GLN A 76 0.44 11.35 -12.53
N GLN A 77 0.70 10.53 -13.55
CA GLN A 77 -0.31 10.13 -14.53
C GLN A 77 -1.42 9.31 -13.86
N THR A 78 -1.06 8.27 -13.08
CA THR A 78 -2.04 7.36 -12.48
C THR A 78 -2.94 8.06 -11.46
N THR A 79 -2.33 8.83 -10.57
CA THR A 79 -3.03 9.43 -9.42
C THR A 79 -3.52 10.85 -9.68
N GLY A 80 -3.07 11.49 -10.75
CA GLY A 80 -3.35 12.90 -11.07
C GLY A 80 -2.82 13.89 -10.03
N ARG A 81 -1.85 13.49 -9.19
CA ARG A 81 -1.27 14.31 -8.12
C ARG A 81 0.13 14.78 -8.48
N GLU A 82 0.60 15.83 -7.83
CA GLU A 82 2.03 16.17 -7.80
C GLU A 82 2.81 15.12 -7.02
N SER A 83 4.12 15.11 -7.22
CA SER A 83 5.00 14.15 -6.55
C SER A 83 6.20 14.84 -5.88
N ILE A 84 6.61 14.32 -4.74
CA ILE A 84 7.82 14.75 -4.01
C ILE A 84 8.87 13.65 -4.10
N ALA A 85 10.09 13.96 -4.52
CA ALA A 85 11.22 13.02 -4.45
C ALA A 85 11.87 13.10 -3.08
N SER A 86 11.78 12.04 -2.27
CA SER A 86 12.49 11.96 -1.00
C SER A 86 13.84 11.27 -1.18
N HIS A 87 14.94 11.94 -0.87
CA HIS A 87 16.30 11.44 -1.09
C HIS A 87 17.18 11.58 0.17
N PRO A 88 18.31 10.85 0.27
CA PRO A 88 19.25 11.04 1.37
C PRO A 88 19.81 12.48 1.42
N ASP A 89 20.22 12.92 2.62
CA ASP A 89 20.98 14.16 2.79
C ASP A 89 22.29 14.12 1.98
N GLY A 90 22.66 15.25 1.37
CA GLY A 90 23.87 15.37 0.56
C GLY A 90 23.80 14.72 -0.84
N MET A 91 22.65 14.15 -1.22
CA MET A 91 22.38 13.68 -2.57
C MET A 91 21.60 14.74 -3.35
N GLU A 92 22.05 15.05 -4.57
CA GLU A 92 21.28 15.88 -5.51
C GLU A 92 20.41 14.96 -6.39
N PRO A 93 19.09 14.94 -6.20
CA PRO A 93 18.21 14.05 -6.97
C PRO A 93 18.17 14.48 -8.43
N THR A 94 18.51 13.55 -9.33
CA THR A 94 18.39 13.75 -10.77
C THR A 94 17.11 13.09 -11.26
N ILE A 95 16.22 13.87 -11.87
CA ILE A 95 14.99 13.37 -12.49
C ILE A 95 15.02 13.76 -13.97
N SER A 96 15.40 12.81 -14.81
CA SER A 96 15.64 13.04 -16.24
C SER A 96 14.95 11.98 -17.09
N SER A 97 14.24 12.40 -18.13
CA SER A 97 13.61 11.46 -19.09
C SER A 97 14.64 10.81 -20.04
N THR A 98 15.86 11.34 -20.07
CA THR A 98 16.92 10.89 -20.97
C THR A 98 18.14 10.42 -20.18
N ASP A 99 18.59 9.20 -20.49
CA ASP A 99 19.89 8.69 -20.11
C ASP A 99 20.94 9.29 -21.08
N PRO A 100 21.89 10.13 -20.61
CA PRO A 100 22.88 10.77 -21.47
C PRO A 100 23.81 9.76 -22.17
N THR A 101 23.85 8.52 -21.70
CA THR A 101 24.71 7.46 -22.25
C THR A 101 24.05 6.67 -23.39
N LYS A 102 22.74 6.89 -23.66
CA LYS A 102 21.98 6.10 -24.64
C LYS A 102 21.47 6.95 -25.81
N PRO A 103 21.42 6.41 -27.05
CA PRO A 103 20.94 7.15 -28.22
C PRO A 103 19.47 7.58 -28.11
N LYS A 104 19.14 8.71 -28.76
CA LYS A 104 17.94 9.58 -28.61
C LYS A 104 16.57 8.99 -29.02
N ASN A 105 16.25 7.76 -28.61
CA ASN A 105 14.90 7.21 -28.83
C ASN A 105 13.93 7.36 -27.66
N ASN A 106 14.33 8.05 -26.59
CA ASN A 106 13.54 8.20 -25.37
C ASN A 106 12.55 9.37 -25.44
N TYR A 107 11.54 9.32 -24.57
CA TYR A 107 10.63 10.43 -24.29
C TYR A 107 11.42 11.70 -23.92
N SER A 108 11.10 12.81 -24.55
CA SER A 108 11.79 14.10 -24.34
C SER A 108 10.93 15.14 -23.61
N GLY A 109 9.71 14.77 -23.20
CA GLY A 109 8.84 15.67 -22.44
C GLY A 109 9.22 15.72 -20.96
N GLY A 110 8.70 16.71 -20.25
CA GLY A 110 8.82 16.82 -18.80
C GLY A 110 7.85 15.90 -18.05
N LEU A 111 7.89 16.00 -16.72
CA LEU A 111 6.86 15.39 -15.88
C LEU A 111 5.49 16.05 -16.13
N PRO A 112 4.37 15.31 -16.01
CA PRO A 112 3.03 15.83 -16.25
C PRO A 112 2.64 17.02 -15.37
N ARG A 113 3.23 17.11 -14.17
CA ARG A 113 3.01 18.13 -13.14
C ARG A 113 4.33 18.50 -12.48
N GLN A 114 4.29 19.57 -11.70
CA GLN A 114 5.43 19.99 -10.88
C GLN A 114 5.83 18.87 -9.90
N HIS A 115 7.12 18.86 -9.59
CA HIS A 115 7.69 18.02 -8.55
C HIS A 115 8.55 18.88 -7.64
N THR A 116 8.70 18.44 -6.41
CA THR A 116 9.64 19.02 -5.45
C THR A 116 10.53 17.91 -4.89
N THR A 117 11.58 18.29 -4.20
CA THR A 117 12.50 17.35 -3.54
C THR A 117 12.49 17.62 -2.04
N THR A 118 12.88 16.62 -1.26
CA THR A 118 13.02 16.73 0.20
C THR A 118 14.03 15.72 0.70
N THR A 119 14.79 16.06 1.73
CA THR A 119 15.59 15.08 2.46
C THR A 119 14.83 14.45 3.63
N GLY A 120 13.78 15.13 4.10
CA GLY A 120 12.88 14.60 5.12
C GLY A 120 11.90 13.54 4.60
N GLU A 121 10.96 13.19 5.46
CA GLU A 121 9.95 12.16 5.21
C GLU A 121 9.06 12.49 3.99
N GLY A 122 8.86 13.77 3.68
CA GLY A 122 7.86 14.19 2.70
C GLY A 122 6.45 14.21 3.29
N ARG A 123 5.42 14.07 2.45
CA ARG A 123 4.01 14.25 2.83
C ARG A 123 3.09 13.25 2.14
N GLY A 124 1.88 13.07 2.69
CA GLY A 124 0.84 12.24 2.08
C GLY A 124 1.23 10.76 2.00
N LEU A 125 0.98 10.12 0.85
CA LEU A 125 1.38 8.73 0.60
C LEU A 125 2.90 8.63 0.42
N LEU A 126 3.53 7.63 1.05
CA LEU A 126 4.89 7.21 0.73
C LEU A 126 4.85 6.04 -0.29
N VAL A 127 5.59 6.17 -1.39
CA VAL A 127 5.76 5.12 -2.39
C VAL A 127 7.22 4.66 -2.41
N ILE A 128 7.43 3.35 -2.27
CA ILE A 128 8.71 2.69 -2.51
C ILE A 128 8.64 1.99 -3.86
N ALA A 129 9.36 2.52 -4.85
CA ALA A 129 9.30 2.02 -6.22
C ALA A 129 10.20 0.79 -6.45
N GLY A 130 9.90 0.01 -7.49
CA GLY A 130 10.72 -1.13 -7.91
C GLY A 130 12.10 -0.69 -8.40
N GLY A 131 13.08 -1.59 -8.39
CA GLY A 131 14.44 -1.33 -8.84
C GLY A 131 14.97 -2.41 -9.78
N ASN A 132 16.08 -2.11 -10.47
CA ASN A 132 16.82 -3.13 -11.22
C ASN A 132 17.66 -4.05 -10.32
N TYR A 133 17.81 -3.71 -9.04
CA TYR A 133 18.62 -4.45 -8.08
C TYR A 133 17.71 -5.05 -7.01
N GLY A 134 18.04 -6.27 -6.61
CA GLY A 134 17.34 -6.99 -5.56
C GLY A 134 17.76 -6.56 -4.17
N LEU A 135 17.16 -7.23 -3.20
CA LEU A 135 17.57 -7.18 -1.81
C LEU A 135 18.80 -8.07 -1.58
N GLU A 136 19.49 -7.87 -0.45
CA GLU A 136 20.57 -8.78 -0.04
C GLU A 136 20.06 -10.19 0.27
N SER A 137 18.79 -10.29 0.70
CA SER A 137 18.08 -11.54 0.92
C SER A 137 17.73 -12.28 -0.38
N GLU A 138 17.94 -11.65 -1.54
CA GLU A 138 17.58 -12.20 -2.83
C GLU A 138 18.81 -12.58 -3.64
N MET A 139 18.69 -13.70 -4.34
CA MET A 139 19.67 -14.08 -5.36
C MET A 139 19.19 -13.57 -6.72
N PRO A 140 19.76 -12.48 -7.25
CA PRO A 140 19.41 -12.01 -8.57
C PRO A 140 19.68 -13.08 -9.62
N ARG A 141 18.76 -13.25 -10.56
CA ARG A 141 18.90 -14.22 -11.66
C ARG A 141 20.12 -13.96 -12.54
N HIS A 142 20.42 -12.68 -12.78
CA HIS A 142 21.47 -12.25 -13.68
C HIS A 142 22.48 -11.40 -12.94
N ALA A 143 23.77 -11.55 -13.27
CA ALA A 143 24.83 -10.73 -12.70
C ALA A 143 24.65 -9.22 -12.93
N GLY A 144 23.79 -8.82 -13.90
CA GLY A 144 23.40 -7.42 -14.13
C GLY A 144 22.39 -6.85 -13.12
N HIS A 145 21.71 -7.71 -12.35
CA HIS A 145 20.83 -7.33 -11.24
C HIS A 145 21.58 -7.30 -9.89
N THR A 146 22.87 -7.63 -9.90
CA THR A 146 23.78 -7.36 -8.79
C THR A 146 24.45 -6.02 -9.06
N PRO A 147 24.29 -5.00 -8.20
CA PRO A 147 24.95 -3.73 -8.40
C PRO A 147 26.48 -3.88 -8.24
N LYS A 148 27.25 -3.11 -9.03
CA LYS A 148 28.73 -3.14 -9.03
C LYS A 148 29.31 -1.73 -9.06
N GLY A 149 30.51 -1.56 -8.52
CA GLY A 149 31.19 -0.27 -8.46
C GLY A 149 30.31 0.79 -7.79
N SER A 150 30.24 1.99 -8.37
CA SER A 150 29.42 3.09 -7.83
C SER A 150 27.91 2.79 -7.81
N ALA A 151 27.42 1.81 -8.59
CA ALA A 151 26.03 1.39 -8.50
C ALA A 151 25.73 0.64 -7.19
N ALA A 152 26.71 -0.06 -6.61
CA ALA A 152 26.56 -0.74 -5.32
C ALA A 152 26.41 0.28 -4.19
N GLU A 153 27.26 1.32 -4.18
CA GLU A 153 27.18 2.43 -3.22
C GLU A 153 25.83 3.16 -3.31
N ARG A 154 25.38 3.51 -4.52
CA ARG A 154 24.07 4.17 -4.71
C ARG A 154 22.89 3.27 -4.30
N HIS A 155 22.99 1.97 -4.57
CA HIS A 155 21.96 1.01 -4.13
C HIS A 155 21.93 0.90 -2.62
N GLN A 156 23.08 0.83 -1.95
CA GLN A 156 23.16 0.81 -0.49
C GLN A 156 22.58 2.09 0.12
N GLN A 157 22.97 3.27 -0.36
CA GLN A 157 22.40 4.55 0.10
C GLN A 157 20.88 4.61 -0.06
N ARG A 158 20.37 4.10 -1.19
CA ARG A 158 18.93 3.97 -1.41
C ARG A 158 18.29 3.06 -0.35
N ARG A 159 18.89 1.91 -0.06
CA ARG A 159 18.37 0.92 0.89
C ARG A 159 18.28 1.50 2.30
N GLU A 160 19.34 2.15 2.76
CA GLU A 160 19.38 2.82 4.06
C GLU A 160 18.31 3.92 4.17
N HIS A 161 18.11 4.69 3.09
CA HIS A 161 17.06 5.71 3.03
C HIS A 161 15.64 5.14 3.02
N GLU A 162 15.40 4.11 2.21
CA GLU A 162 14.10 3.40 2.19
C GLU A 162 13.78 2.82 3.58
N GLU A 163 14.75 2.21 4.26
CA GLU A 163 14.58 1.69 5.61
C GLU A 163 14.22 2.80 6.60
N ALA A 164 14.94 3.93 6.55
CA ALA A 164 14.65 5.08 7.41
C ALA A 164 13.24 5.64 7.18
N LEU A 165 12.83 5.79 5.91
CA LEU A 165 11.49 6.25 5.55
C LEU A 165 10.39 5.27 6.01
N LEU A 166 10.61 3.96 5.84
CA LEU A 166 9.66 2.93 6.24
C LEU A 166 9.49 2.87 7.76
N LYS A 167 10.61 2.88 8.50
CA LYS A 167 10.60 2.93 9.97
C LYS A 167 9.81 4.14 10.46
N GLN A 168 10.03 5.29 9.84
CA GLN A 168 9.35 6.51 10.23
C GLN A 168 7.86 6.53 9.84
N ALA A 169 7.51 5.95 8.67
CA ALA A 169 6.12 5.76 8.27
C ALA A 169 5.37 4.84 9.25
N GLN A 170 6.01 3.77 9.72
CA GLN A 170 5.46 2.88 10.74
C GLN A 170 5.21 3.61 12.08
N LEU A 171 6.16 4.43 12.54
CA LEU A 171 6.05 5.18 13.80
C LEU A 171 4.94 6.23 13.77
N THR A 172 4.72 6.87 12.62
CA THR A 172 3.74 7.95 12.46
C THR A 172 2.36 7.46 11.99
N GLY A 173 2.28 6.21 11.52
CA GLY A 173 1.08 5.66 10.88
C GLY A 173 0.81 6.31 9.53
N ARG A 174 1.87 6.62 8.77
CA ARG A 174 1.79 7.13 7.42
C ARG A 174 1.51 6.00 6.43
N PRO A 175 0.59 6.17 5.47
CA PRO A 175 0.33 5.15 4.45
C PRO A 175 1.52 4.88 3.54
N VAL A 176 1.73 3.62 3.18
CA VAL A 176 2.86 3.15 2.37
C VAL A 176 2.39 2.26 1.23
N ALA A 177 2.89 2.49 0.01
CA ALA A 177 2.75 1.58 -1.12
C ALA A 177 4.13 1.13 -1.63
N GLY A 178 4.40 -0.16 -1.66
CA GLY A 178 5.58 -0.74 -2.29
C GLY A 178 5.24 -1.37 -3.64
N LEU A 179 6.00 -1.05 -4.69
CA LEU A 179 5.75 -1.52 -6.06
C LEU A 179 6.90 -2.40 -6.55
N CYS A 180 6.61 -3.56 -7.10
CA CYS A 180 7.60 -4.54 -7.56
C CYS A 180 8.70 -4.74 -6.51
N GLY A 181 9.96 -4.43 -6.81
CA GLY A 181 11.06 -4.55 -5.84
C GLY A 181 10.89 -3.70 -4.56
N GLY A 182 10.16 -2.58 -4.64
CA GLY A 182 9.84 -1.79 -3.46
C GLY A 182 8.82 -2.46 -2.53
N SER A 183 8.01 -3.40 -3.03
CA SER A 183 7.16 -4.25 -2.18
C SER A 183 8.01 -5.15 -1.28
N TRP A 184 9.20 -5.57 -1.74
CA TRP A 184 10.12 -6.35 -0.93
C TRP A 184 10.70 -5.53 0.22
N SER A 185 11.11 -4.28 -0.04
CA SER A 185 11.55 -3.35 1.02
C SER A 185 10.46 -3.16 2.08
N VAL A 186 9.21 -2.99 1.65
CA VAL A 186 8.07 -2.90 2.59
C VAL A 186 7.96 -4.18 3.39
N LEU A 187 7.97 -5.36 2.76
CA LEU A 187 7.85 -6.65 3.45
C LEU A 187 8.95 -6.85 4.51
N GLU A 188 10.21 -6.60 4.17
CA GLU A 188 11.34 -6.71 5.09
C GLU A 188 11.24 -5.74 6.28
N SER A 189 10.73 -4.53 6.07
CA SER A 189 10.52 -3.57 7.17
C SER A 189 9.49 -4.04 8.20
N TYR A 190 8.62 -4.97 7.80
CA TYR A 190 7.67 -5.67 8.66
C TYR A 190 8.19 -7.02 9.17
N GLY A 191 9.39 -7.43 8.77
CA GLY A 191 9.99 -8.67 9.21
C GLY A 191 9.83 -9.86 8.30
N GLY A 192 9.19 -9.70 7.15
CA GLY A 192 9.02 -10.77 6.19
C GLY A 192 10.31 -11.05 5.41
N THR A 193 10.26 -12.08 4.59
CA THR A 193 11.33 -12.46 3.67
C THR A 193 10.75 -12.75 2.29
N THR A 194 11.59 -12.75 1.26
CA THR A 194 11.21 -13.05 -0.11
C THR A 194 11.68 -14.45 -0.52
N GLN A 195 11.13 -14.97 -1.62
CA GLN A 195 11.55 -16.22 -2.23
C GLN A 195 11.68 -16.02 -3.74
N GLN A 196 12.70 -16.64 -4.35
CA GLN A 196 12.92 -16.55 -5.78
C GLN A 196 11.85 -17.31 -6.56
N VAL A 197 11.32 -16.66 -7.60
CA VAL A 197 10.36 -17.24 -8.55
C VAL A 197 11.06 -17.64 -9.85
N LYS A 198 10.46 -18.61 -10.53
CA LYS A 198 10.88 -19.11 -11.83
C LYS A 198 10.77 -18.00 -12.84
N SER A 199 11.86 -17.84 -13.56
CA SER A 199 12.04 -16.68 -14.41
C SER A 199 11.16 -16.65 -15.66
N ASN A 200 10.76 -17.82 -16.16
CA ASN A 200 9.88 -17.95 -17.31
C ASN A 200 8.43 -17.58 -17.00
N THR A 201 8.07 -17.41 -15.72
CA THR A 201 6.69 -17.11 -15.29
C THR A 201 6.50 -15.65 -14.89
N HIS A 202 7.49 -15.05 -14.21
CA HIS A 202 7.37 -13.68 -13.64
C HIS A 202 8.40 -12.67 -14.19
N GLN A 203 9.37 -13.12 -14.99
CA GLN A 203 10.39 -12.25 -15.61
C GLN A 203 10.58 -12.54 -17.11
N ALA A 204 9.50 -12.89 -17.80
CA ALA A 204 9.56 -13.32 -19.20
C ALA A 204 9.84 -12.16 -20.18
N ARG A 205 9.71 -10.90 -19.75
CA ARG A 205 9.80 -9.70 -20.61
C ARG A 205 10.59 -8.59 -19.92
N SER A 206 10.99 -7.59 -20.71
CA SER A 206 11.64 -6.37 -20.22
C SER A 206 10.66 -5.48 -19.45
N MET A 207 11.19 -4.53 -18.68
CA MET A 207 10.41 -3.49 -17.99
C MET A 207 9.52 -2.68 -18.95
N PRO A 208 8.33 -2.22 -18.50
CA PRO A 208 7.58 -1.18 -19.19
C PRO A 208 8.42 0.10 -19.38
N PHE A 209 8.15 0.86 -20.45
CA PHE A 209 8.90 2.09 -20.75
C PHE A 209 8.02 3.16 -21.40
N ILE A 210 8.43 4.43 -21.29
CA ILE A 210 7.68 5.58 -21.85
C ILE A 210 8.07 5.76 -23.32
N LYS A 211 7.09 5.71 -24.22
CA LYS A 211 7.26 6.00 -25.65
C LYS A 211 7.51 7.49 -25.88
N LYS A 212 7.95 7.85 -27.09
CA LYS A 212 8.15 9.25 -27.50
C LYS A 212 6.91 10.14 -27.32
N ASN A 213 5.71 9.57 -27.42
CA ASN A 213 4.44 10.28 -27.24
C ASN A 213 3.95 10.34 -25.77
N GLY A 214 4.69 9.78 -24.81
CA GLY A 214 4.30 9.74 -23.40
C GLY A 214 3.44 8.53 -22.99
N ASP A 215 3.07 7.66 -23.93
CA ASP A 215 2.34 6.42 -23.63
C ASP A 215 3.27 5.37 -23.03
N ILE A 216 2.72 4.51 -22.18
CA ILE A 216 3.45 3.37 -21.64
C ILE A 216 3.45 2.21 -22.64
N SER A 217 4.64 1.74 -23.01
CA SER A 217 4.85 0.54 -23.82
C SER A 217 5.26 -0.65 -22.98
N ASN A 218 5.22 -1.84 -23.59
CA ASN A 218 5.74 -3.08 -23.03
C ASN A 218 5.12 -3.46 -21.67
N ASN A 219 3.89 -2.99 -21.44
CA ASN A 219 3.04 -3.37 -20.31
C ASN A 219 2.31 -4.68 -20.62
N PHE A 220 3.07 -5.78 -20.73
CA PHE A 220 2.56 -7.11 -21.06
C PHE A 220 2.03 -7.82 -19.82
N GLU A 221 0.96 -8.61 -19.93
CA GLU A 221 0.28 -9.28 -18.82
C GLU A 221 0.53 -10.81 -18.84
N PRO A 222 1.72 -11.28 -18.39
CA PRO A 222 2.09 -12.69 -18.52
C PRO A 222 1.28 -13.61 -17.60
N HIS A 223 0.74 -13.09 -16.49
CA HIS A 223 0.08 -13.91 -15.48
C HIS A 223 -1.17 -13.26 -14.92
N GLY A 224 -2.00 -14.06 -14.27
CA GLY A 224 -3.23 -13.59 -13.64
C GLY A 224 -3.11 -13.61 -12.13
N VAL A 225 -3.75 -12.67 -11.45
CA VAL A 225 -3.85 -12.62 -10.00
C VAL A 225 -5.29 -12.76 -9.55
N ASP A 226 -5.49 -13.53 -8.48
CA ASP A 226 -6.76 -13.62 -7.76
C ASP A 226 -6.66 -12.75 -6.51
N LEU A 227 -7.60 -11.80 -6.39
CA LEU A 227 -7.73 -10.98 -5.19
C LEU A 227 -8.49 -11.73 -4.10
N GLU A 228 -7.92 -11.77 -2.89
CA GLU A 228 -8.50 -12.48 -1.76
C GLU A 228 -9.68 -11.70 -1.14
N PRO A 229 -10.84 -12.35 -0.86
CA PRO A 229 -11.96 -11.70 -0.20
C PRO A 229 -11.63 -11.06 1.13
N GLY A 230 -12.38 -10.02 1.48
CA GLY A 230 -12.21 -9.32 2.76
C GLY A 230 -10.97 -8.43 2.84
N THR A 231 -10.10 -8.47 1.83
CA THR A 231 -8.95 -7.56 1.72
C THR A 231 -9.38 -6.19 1.23
N MET A 232 -8.57 -5.18 1.54
CA MET A 232 -8.69 -3.81 1.08
C MET A 232 -8.56 -3.76 -0.44
N LEU A 233 -7.58 -4.44 -1.03
CA LEU A 233 -7.41 -4.52 -2.48
C LEU A 233 -8.64 -5.11 -3.19
N HIS A 234 -9.19 -6.21 -2.66
CA HIS A 234 -10.45 -6.78 -3.16
C HIS A 234 -11.61 -5.79 -3.02
N SER A 235 -11.73 -5.11 -1.87
CA SER A 235 -12.80 -4.14 -1.62
C SER A 235 -12.77 -2.94 -2.57
N GLN A 236 -11.58 -2.45 -2.94
CA GLN A 236 -11.43 -1.39 -3.95
C GLN A 236 -11.77 -1.86 -5.36
N SER A 237 -11.57 -3.15 -5.63
CA SER A 237 -11.80 -3.76 -6.95
C SER A 237 -13.21 -4.31 -7.13
N ALA A 238 -13.95 -4.48 -6.03
CA ALA A 238 -15.29 -5.07 -6.04
C ALA A 238 -16.34 -4.15 -6.67
N TRP A 239 -16.13 -2.84 -6.69
CA TRP A 239 -17.03 -1.90 -7.35
C TRP A 239 -16.51 -1.55 -8.73
N GLN A 240 -17.05 -2.24 -9.74
CA GLN A 240 -16.72 -1.96 -11.13
C GLN A 240 -17.80 -1.08 -11.73
N ARG A 241 -17.34 0.03 -12.33
CA ARG A 241 -18.20 0.85 -13.16
C ARG A 241 -18.35 0.14 -14.50
N GLN A 242 -19.57 -0.26 -14.84
CA GLN A 242 -19.91 -0.72 -16.17
C GLN A 242 -20.42 0.48 -16.97
N ASP A 243 -19.60 0.97 -17.88
CA ASP A 243 -20.05 1.90 -18.91
C ASP A 243 -20.80 1.07 -19.97
N PRO A 244 -22.11 1.28 -20.14
CA PRO A 244 -22.89 0.45 -21.03
C PRO A 244 -22.49 0.76 -22.48
N MET A 245 -22.43 -0.28 -23.32
CA MET A 245 -22.05 -0.11 -24.72
C MET A 245 -23.02 0.86 -25.42
N ASP A 246 -22.48 1.73 -26.27
CA ASP A 246 -23.28 2.64 -27.08
C ASP A 246 -24.25 1.82 -27.94
N VAL A 247 -25.54 1.90 -27.60
CA VAL A 247 -26.60 1.28 -28.38
C VAL A 247 -26.93 2.25 -29.52
N GLU A 248 -26.68 1.84 -30.75
CA GLU A 248 -26.87 2.68 -31.93
C GLU A 248 -28.30 3.24 -31.98
N GLY A 249 -28.44 4.57 -31.92
CA GLY A 249 -29.73 5.27 -32.01
C GLY A 249 -30.44 5.61 -30.68
N GLY A 250 -29.87 5.27 -29.51
CA GLY A 250 -30.44 5.61 -28.19
C GLY A 250 -29.63 6.67 -27.42
N PRO A 251 -30.23 7.34 -26.41
CA PRO A 251 -29.44 8.09 -25.44
C PRO A 251 -28.47 7.14 -24.73
N PRO A 252 -27.21 7.55 -24.48
CA PRO A 252 -26.22 6.69 -23.85
C PRO A 252 -26.76 6.22 -22.49
N PRO A 253 -26.86 4.91 -22.26
CA PRO A 253 -27.37 4.40 -21.00
C PRO A 253 -26.49 4.88 -19.83
N ARG A 254 -27.10 5.11 -18.67
CA ARG A 254 -26.34 5.60 -17.51
C ARG A 254 -25.35 4.52 -17.06
N PRO A 255 -24.12 4.90 -16.68
CA PRO A 255 -23.20 3.98 -16.02
C PRO A 255 -23.88 3.34 -14.83
N HIS A 256 -23.76 2.02 -14.69
CA HIS A 256 -24.20 1.31 -13.51
C HIS A 256 -23.01 0.69 -12.79
N TRP A 257 -23.13 0.52 -11.48
CA TRP A 257 -22.07 -0.03 -10.64
C TRP A 257 -22.43 -1.47 -10.31
N GLU A 258 -21.59 -2.40 -10.74
CA GLU A 258 -21.71 -3.80 -10.33
C GLU A 258 -20.91 -4.02 -9.06
N ASN A 259 -21.55 -4.62 -8.05
CA ASN A 259 -20.91 -5.01 -6.82
C ASN A 259 -20.48 -6.47 -6.88
N ASN A 260 -19.23 -6.70 -7.24
CA ASN A 260 -18.58 -8.00 -7.29
C ASN A 260 -18.14 -8.52 -5.92
N ARG A 261 -18.51 -7.88 -4.80
CA ARG A 261 -18.10 -8.29 -3.45
C ARG A 261 -18.60 -9.68 -3.04
N LYS A 262 -19.65 -10.19 -3.72
CA LYS A 262 -20.16 -11.55 -3.50
C LYS A 262 -19.34 -12.63 -4.22
N LYS A 263 -18.43 -12.26 -5.12
CA LYS A 263 -17.54 -13.23 -5.77
C LYS A 263 -16.48 -13.64 -4.76
N ASP A 264 -16.24 -14.94 -4.68
CA ASP A 264 -15.21 -15.49 -3.78
C ASP A 264 -13.80 -15.11 -4.22
N LYS A 265 -13.57 -14.74 -5.48
CA LYS A 265 -12.31 -14.19 -5.98
C LYS A 265 -12.59 -13.24 -7.15
N ILE A 266 -11.77 -12.20 -7.28
CA ILE A 266 -11.78 -11.33 -8.46
C ILE A 266 -10.43 -11.51 -9.17
N ARG A 267 -10.49 -11.95 -10.44
CA ARG A 267 -9.30 -12.24 -11.23
C ARG A 267 -8.95 -11.09 -12.17
N TYR A 268 -7.65 -10.77 -12.27
CA TYR A 268 -7.10 -9.82 -13.23
C TYR A 268 -5.86 -10.40 -13.88
N ASP A 269 -5.59 -10.08 -15.15
CA ASP A 269 -4.28 -10.31 -15.76
C ASP A 269 -3.40 -9.08 -15.53
N VAL A 270 -2.20 -9.27 -14.97
CA VAL A 270 -1.32 -8.16 -14.58
C VAL A 270 0.06 -8.30 -15.21
N ASN A 271 0.77 -7.17 -15.32
CA ASN A 271 2.16 -7.18 -15.75
C ASN A 271 3.11 -7.82 -14.74
N SER A 272 4.26 -8.30 -15.20
CA SER A 272 5.24 -8.93 -14.31
C SER A 272 6.63 -8.93 -14.93
N VAL A 273 7.60 -8.49 -14.12
CA VAL A 273 9.02 -8.31 -14.47
C VAL A 273 9.94 -8.53 -13.26
N HIS A 274 9.46 -9.30 -12.28
CA HIS A 274 10.13 -9.54 -11.01
C HIS A 274 10.66 -10.98 -10.91
N TRP A 275 11.72 -11.18 -10.13
CA TRP A 275 12.35 -12.50 -9.93
C TRP A 275 12.20 -13.04 -8.51
N ALA A 276 11.57 -12.27 -7.62
CA ALA A 276 11.23 -12.69 -6.28
C ALA A 276 9.78 -12.29 -5.97
N ALA A 277 9.20 -12.96 -4.98
CA ALA A 277 7.88 -12.68 -4.43
C ALA A 277 7.93 -12.81 -2.90
N ALA A 278 6.90 -12.34 -2.21
CA ALA A 278 6.80 -12.52 -0.77
C ALA A 278 6.77 -14.01 -0.41
N ARG A 279 7.58 -14.44 0.56
CA ARG A 279 7.58 -15.83 1.04
C ARG A 279 6.37 -16.07 1.93
N GLU A 280 5.65 -17.14 1.63
CA GLU A 280 4.46 -17.58 2.36
C GLU A 280 4.55 -19.09 2.65
N ASP A 281 3.94 -19.54 3.74
CA ASP A 281 3.65 -20.94 4.08
C ASP A 281 2.17 -21.10 4.51
N GLU A 282 1.80 -22.27 5.06
CA GLU A 282 0.44 -22.52 5.54
C GLU A 282 -0.04 -21.53 6.62
N GLY A 283 0.90 -20.90 7.36
CA GLY A 283 0.64 -19.88 8.37
C GLY A 283 0.57 -18.45 7.83
N GLY A 284 0.81 -18.24 6.53
CA GLY A 284 0.86 -16.93 5.89
C GLY A 284 2.28 -16.45 5.64
N LEU A 285 2.50 -15.12 5.72
CA LEU A 285 3.81 -14.53 5.43
C LEU A 285 4.88 -15.02 6.42
N VAL A 286 6.02 -15.45 5.88
CA VAL A 286 7.10 -16.08 6.66
C VAL A 286 8.06 -15.02 7.21
N PRO A 287 8.34 -15.01 8.53
CA PRO A 287 9.31 -14.09 9.11
C PRO A 287 10.74 -14.46 8.69
N ARG A 288 11.58 -13.44 8.50
CA ARG A 288 13.01 -13.62 8.22
C ARG A 288 13.74 -14.30 9.38
N ASP A 289 13.36 -13.96 10.61
CA ASP A 289 13.82 -14.62 11.84
C ASP A 289 12.61 -15.12 12.64
N PRO A 290 12.28 -16.42 12.59
CA PRO A 290 11.18 -17.00 13.34
C PRO A 290 11.36 -16.97 14.87
N GLN A 291 12.58 -16.75 15.38
CA GLN A 291 12.84 -16.67 16.83
C GLN A 291 12.63 -15.25 17.37
N ASP A 292 12.60 -14.24 16.51
CA ASP A 292 12.27 -12.87 16.90
C ASP A 292 10.74 -12.67 16.93
N GLU A 293 10.16 -12.88 18.11
CA GLU A 293 8.72 -12.74 18.34
C GLU A 293 8.20 -11.33 17.99
N ALA A 294 9.00 -10.28 18.20
CA ALA A 294 8.58 -8.91 17.90
C ALA A 294 8.51 -8.67 16.38
N LEU A 295 9.47 -9.23 15.64
CA LEU A 295 9.49 -9.23 14.19
C LEU A 295 8.31 -10.03 13.62
N ALA A 296 8.07 -11.25 14.14
CA ALA A 296 6.95 -12.09 13.74
C ALA A 296 5.60 -11.43 14.03
N ALA A 297 5.43 -10.80 15.19
CA ALA A 297 4.22 -10.06 15.54
C ALA A 297 3.97 -8.86 14.62
N ARG A 298 5.04 -8.14 14.24
CA ARG A 298 4.94 -7.04 13.25
C ARG A 298 4.50 -7.58 11.89
N LEU A 299 5.09 -8.68 11.43
CA LEU A 299 4.71 -9.32 10.16
C LEU A 299 3.26 -9.81 10.19
N GLY A 300 2.78 -10.32 11.32
CA GLY A 300 1.40 -10.75 11.52
C GLY A 300 0.36 -9.63 11.34
N THR A 301 0.77 -8.36 11.34
CA THR A 301 -0.10 -7.23 10.98
C THR A 301 -0.37 -7.13 9.47
N LEU A 302 0.39 -7.85 8.65
CA LEU A 302 0.17 -7.96 7.22
C LEU A 302 -0.63 -9.24 6.87
N GLN A 303 -1.27 -9.22 5.70
CA GLN A 303 -1.94 -10.37 5.10
C GLN A 303 -1.71 -10.37 3.59
N VAL A 304 -1.68 -11.56 2.98
CA VAL A 304 -1.67 -11.71 1.53
C VAL A 304 -3.02 -11.27 0.96
N SER A 305 -3.00 -10.45 -0.08
CA SER A 305 -4.20 -9.91 -0.73
C SER A 305 -4.37 -10.26 -2.19
N ALA A 306 -3.32 -10.78 -2.83
CA ALA A 306 -3.42 -11.37 -4.16
C ALA A 306 -2.43 -12.52 -4.34
N ARG A 307 -2.82 -13.54 -5.11
CA ARG A 307 -1.94 -14.65 -5.50
C ARG A 307 -1.96 -14.88 -7.00
N ASP A 308 -0.87 -15.38 -7.56
CA ASP A 308 -0.83 -15.87 -8.95
C ASP A 308 -1.89 -16.98 -9.15
N THR A 309 -2.31 -17.15 -10.40
CA THR A 309 -3.35 -18.08 -10.82
C THR A 309 -2.93 -18.96 -11.99
N LYS A 310 -1.79 -18.64 -12.66
CA LYS A 310 -1.36 -19.34 -13.88
C LYS A 310 -0.22 -20.32 -13.64
N HIS A 311 0.61 -20.09 -12.62
CA HIS A 311 1.82 -20.87 -12.43
C HIS A 311 1.80 -21.62 -11.10
N PRO A 312 1.31 -22.88 -11.08
CA PRO A 312 1.49 -23.72 -9.91
C PRO A 312 2.99 -23.98 -9.68
N SER A 313 3.40 -23.93 -8.42
CA SER A 313 4.80 -24.08 -7.98
C SER A 313 5.74 -23.09 -8.68
N PRO A 314 5.53 -21.77 -8.52
CA PRO A 314 6.30 -20.75 -9.22
C PRO A 314 7.72 -20.61 -8.66
N PHE A 315 8.09 -21.27 -7.57
CA PHE A 315 9.38 -21.09 -6.91
C PHE A 315 10.47 -22.03 -7.46
N MET A 316 11.71 -21.57 -7.48
CA MET A 316 12.87 -22.36 -7.96
C MET A 316 13.16 -23.55 -7.04
N ASP A 317 13.11 -23.33 -5.72
CA ASP A 317 13.38 -24.35 -4.69
C ASP A 317 12.23 -24.37 -3.67
N ALA A 318 11.04 -24.77 -4.12
CA ALA A 318 9.86 -24.81 -3.27
C ALA A 318 10.03 -25.84 -2.13
N PRO A 319 10.06 -25.43 -0.85
CA PRO A 319 10.03 -26.40 0.25
C PRO A 319 8.73 -27.21 0.24
N HIS A 320 8.75 -28.39 0.85
CA HIS A 320 7.50 -29.13 1.12
C HIS A 320 6.51 -28.24 1.88
N GLY A 321 5.27 -28.15 1.40
CA GLY A 321 4.23 -27.30 1.98
C GLY A 321 4.24 -25.85 1.50
N ALA A 322 5.12 -25.48 0.58
CA ALA A 322 5.05 -24.15 -0.05
C ALA A 322 3.69 -23.95 -0.74
N PRO A 323 3.13 -22.73 -0.71
CA PRO A 323 1.91 -22.40 -1.43
C PRO A 323 2.04 -22.75 -2.90
N LEU A 324 0.94 -23.22 -3.48
CA LEU A 324 0.90 -23.54 -4.90
C LEU A 324 1.14 -22.31 -5.78
N TYR A 325 0.84 -21.10 -5.30
CA TYR A 325 0.92 -19.87 -6.08
C TYR A 325 1.68 -18.80 -5.31
N ALA A 326 2.39 -17.93 -6.03
CA ALA A 326 3.15 -16.84 -5.45
C ALA A 326 2.22 -15.77 -4.88
N ALA A 327 2.61 -15.18 -3.74
CA ALA A 327 1.95 -13.99 -3.22
C ALA A 327 2.37 -12.78 -4.07
N GLU A 328 1.38 -12.19 -4.77
CA GLU A 328 1.57 -11.08 -5.71
C GLU A 328 1.18 -9.73 -5.08
N ALA A 329 0.42 -9.75 -3.99
CA ALA A 329 0.21 -8.58 -3.16
C ALA A 329 -0.01 -8.96 -1.69
N PHE A 330 0.32 -8.01 -0.81
CA PHE A 330 0.00 -8.06 0.60
C PHE A 330 -0.37 -6.66 1.11
N GLU A 331 -1.02 -6.60 2.26
CA GLU A 331 -1.50 -5.36 2.85
C GLU A 331 -1.63 -5.44 4.38
N SER A 332 -1.73 -4.29 5.03
CA SER A 332 -2.04 -4.19 6.46
C SER A 332 -3.45 -4.69 6.79
N ARG A 333 -3.60 -5.55 7.80
CA ARG A 333 -4.89 -5.99 8.37
C ARG A 333 -5.62 -4.87 9.10
N SER A 334 -4.87 -3.96 9.71
CA SER A 334 -5.39 -2.88 10.55
C SER A 334 -4.39 -1.72 10.62
N GLY A 335 -4.85 -0.58 11.16
CA GLY A 335 -4.01 0.60 11.34
C GLY A 335 -3.86 1.44 10.08
N ALA A 336 -2.66 1.97 9.85
CA ALA A 336 -2.35 2.77 8.68
C ALA A 336 -2.28 1.88 7.43
N PRO A 337 -2.93 2.26 6.31
CA PRO A 337 -2.90 1.47 5.08
C PRO A 337 -1.46 1.25 4.58
N VAL A 338 -1.07 -0.02 4.50
CA VAL A 338 0.18 -0.46 3.87
C VAL A 338 -0.19 -1.45 2.78
N MET A 339 0.44 -1.36 1.61
CA MET A 339 0.23 -2.28 0.51
C MET A 339 1.55 -2.55 -0.22
N GLY A 340 1.88 -3.82 -0.44
CA GLY A 340 2.92 -4.24 -1.38
C GLY A 340 2.26 -4.90 -2.59
N MET A 341 2.62 -4.48 -3.80
CA MET A 341 2.18 -5.08 -5.06
C MET A 341 3.40 -5.44 -5.89
N GLN A 342 3.42 -6.66 -6.40
CA GLN A 342 4.58 -7.22 -7.06
C GLN A 342 4.64 -6.86 -8.56
N TRP A 343 3.48 -6.60 -9.18
CA TRP A 343 3.39 -6.00 -10.51
C TRP A 343 3.66 -4.49 -10.47
N HIS A 344 3.61 -3.85 -11.65
CA HIS A 344 3.73 -2.41 -11.84
C HIS A 344 2.36 -1.76 -12.08
N PRO A 345 1.56 -1.48 -11.04
CA PRO A 345 0.27 -0.81 -11.20
C PRO A 345 0.40 0.60 -11.81
N GLU A 346 1.54 1.26 -11.64
CA GLU A 346 1.84 2.58 -12.20
C GLU A 346 2.01 2.57 -13.74
N ALA A 347 2.33 1.40 -14.32
CA ALA A 347 2.47 1.23 -15.76
C ALA A 347 1.12 1.27 -16.51
N TYR A 348 -0.01 1.22 -15.81
CA TYR A 348 -1.36 1.29 -16.39
C TYR A 348 -1.91 2.71 -16.57
N SER A 349 -1.06 3.72 -16.37
CA SER A 349 -1.46 5.12 -16.31
C SER A 349 -1.94 5.76 -17.61
N SER A 350 -1.33 5.40 -18.76
CA SER A 350 -1.71 5.91 -20.09
C SER A 350 -1.66 4.81 -21.15
N GLY A 351 -2.65 4.82 -22.06
CA GLY A 351 -2.71 3.91 -23.21
C GLY A 351 -3.13 2.47 -22.90
N HIS A 352 -3.68 2.20 -21.70
CA HIS A 352 -4.12 0.87 -21.27
C HIS A 352 -5.53 0.87 -20.66
N ALA A 353 -6.36 1.87 -20.95
CA ALA A 353 -7.71 1.98 -20.39
C ALA A 353 -8.64 0.81 -20.78
N ASP A 354 -8.30 0.11 -21.85
CA ASP A 354 -8.94 -1.11 -22.34
C ASP A 354 -8.62 -2.35 -21.48
N LYS A 355 -7.59 -2.30 -20.63
CA LYS A 355 -7.17 -3.43 -19.81
C LYS A 355 -7.92 -3.45 -18.48
N PRO A 356 -8.57 -4.56 -18.08
CA PRO A 356 -9.25 -4.66 -16.80
C PRO A 356 -8.37 -4.34 -15.59
N ALA A 357 -7.09 -4.73 -15.63
CA ALA A 357 -6.14 -4.45 -14.55
C ALA A 357 -5.79 -2.97 -14.43
N ALA A 358 -6.05 -2.14 -15.44
CA ALA A 358 -5.79 -0.70 -15.37
C ALA A 358 -6.71 -0.01 -14.36
N ALA A 359 -8.00 -0.32 -14.40
CA ALA A 359 -8.98 0.23 -13.45
C ALA A 359 -8.66 -0.24 -12.01
N MET A 360 -8.32 -1.52 -11.83
CA MET A 360 -7.91 -2.08 -10.53
C MET A 360 -6.66 -1.38 -10.00
N SER A 361 -5.61 -1.27 -10.81
CA SER A 361 -4.33 -0.65 -10.44
C SER A 361 -4.50 0.83 -10.09
N GLN A 362 -5.27 1.57 -10.90
CA GLN A 362 -5.57 2.97 -10.66
C GLN A 362 -6.40 3.16 -9.38
N ASN A 363 -7.38 2.30 -9.12
CA ASN A 363 -8.20 2.36 -7.91
C ASN A 363 -7.36 2.09 -6.66
N ALA A 364 -6.47 1.10 -6.69
CA ALA A 364 -5.55 0.79 -5.60
C ALA A 364 -4.65 1.99 -5.27
N LEU A 365 -3.97 2.56 -6.27
CA LEU A 365 -3.09 3.72 -6.07
C LEU A 365 -3.85 4.99 -5.65
N ASN A 366 -5.04 5.22 -6.20
CA ASN A 366 -5.89 6.34 -5.78
C ASN A 366 -6.40 6.20 -4.35
N TYR A 367 -6.74 4.98 -3.93
CA TYR A 367 -7.11 4.69 -2.55
C TYR A 367 -5.95 5.00 -1.61
N MET A 368 -4.74 4.51 -1.91
CA MET A 368 -3.55 4.77 -1.11
C MET A 368 -3.21 6.27 -1.05
N ALA A 369 -3.40 7.00 -2.15
CA ALA A 369 -3.18 8.44 -2.17
C ALA A 369 -4.22 9.21 -1.33
N LYS A 370 -5.49 8.77 -1.33
CA LYS A 370 -6.53 9.31 -0.43
C LYS A 370 -6.26 8.99 1.04
N ALA A 371 -5.69 7.82 1.34
CA ALA A 371 -5.21 7.52 2.67
C ALA A 371 -4.13 8.52 3.11
N GLY A 372 -3.25 8.93 2.18
CA GLY A 372 -2.29 10.02 2.39
C GLY A 372 -2.94 11.35 2.75
N ASP A 373 -4.05 11.72 2.08
CA ASP A 373 -4.81 12.92 2.42
C ASP A 373 -5.39 12.85 3.83
N ALA A 374 -5.97 11.69 4.19
CA ALA A 374 -6.54 11.46 5.51
C ALA A 374 -5.47 11.51 6.61
N TYR A 375 -4.27 10.99 6.34
CA TYR A 375 -3.13 11.07 7.24
C TYR A 375 -2.74 12.54 7.54
N GLU A 376 -2.59 13.37 6.50
CA GLU A 376 -2.21 14.78 6.66
C GLU A 376 -3.30 15.59 7.37
N ALA A 377 -4.57 15.34 7.06
CA ALA A 377 -5.69 15.95 7.77
C ALA A 377 -5.72 15.57 9.25
N ARG A 378 -5.43 14.30 9.58
CA ARG A 378 -5.32 13.84 10.97
C ARG A 378 -4.17 14.55 11.70
N GLN A 379 -3.00 14.69 11.07
CA GLN A 379 -1.87 15.40 11.67
C GLN A 379 -2.23 16.87 11.95
N ALA A 380 -2.77 17.57 10.95
CA ALA A 380 -3.18 18.98 11.09
C ALA A 380 -4.22 19.19 12.20
N ASN A 381 -5.21 18.29 12.29
CA ASN A 381 -6.23 18.33 13.35
C ASN A 381 -5.64 18.07 14.74
N THR A 382 -4.71 17.12 14.84
CA THR A 382 -4.01 16.81 16.10
C THR A 382 -3.20 18.00 16.58
N ASP A 383 -2.46 18.65 15.67
CA ASP A 383 -1.65 19.82 16.00
C ASP A 383 -2.51 21.02 16.39
N ARG A 384 -3.63 21.24 15.69
CA ARG A 384 -4.60 22.27 16.07
C ARG A 384 -5.15 22.02 17.47
N PHE A 385 -5.62 20.80 17.75
CA PHE A 385 -6.11 20.44 19.08
C PHE A 385 -5.04 20.65 20.17
N ARG A 386 -3.78 20.29 19.88
CA ARG A 386 -2.66 20.48 20.81
C ARG A 386 -2.42 21.97 21.11
N ARG A 387 -2.48 22.84 20.08
CA ARG A 387 -2.40 24.30 20.24
C ARG A 387 -3.56 24.86 21.06
N ASP A 388 -4.79 24.43 20.76
CA ASP A 388 -6.00 24.88 21.46
C ASP A 388 -5.96 24.50 22.96
N MET A 389 -5.42 23.32 23.28
CA MET A 389 -5.19 22.89 24.66
C MET A 389 -4.12 23.73 25.37
N GLN A 390 -3.04 24.11 24.67
CA GLN A 390 -1.98 24.95 25.22
C GLN A 390 -2.47 26.39 25.46
N SER A 391 -3.21 26.98 24.52
CA SER A 391 -3.78 28.31 24.67
C SER A 391 -4.81 28.37 25.79
N SER A 392 -5.62 27.33 25.97
CA SER A 392 -6.62 27.25 27.04
C SER A 392 -5.98 27.18 28.43
N ARG A 393 -4.82 26.52 28.57
CA ARG A 393 -4.06 26.53 29.84
C ARG A 393 -3.48 27.89 30.17
N ALA A 394 -3.01 28.64 29.17
CA ALA A 394 -2.47 29.98 29.37
C ALA A 394 -3.54 30.99 29.87
N HIS A 395 -4.82 30.71 29.63
CA HIS A 395 -5.94 31.56 30.06
C HIS A 395 -6.61 31.09 31.36
N GLN A 396 -6.06 30.09 32.07
CA GLN A 396 -6.53 29.83 33.43
C GLN A 396 -6.10 31.00 34.32
N PRO A 397 -7.04 31.78 34.89
CA PRO A 397 -6.70 32.92 35.70
C PRO A 397 -5.92 32.43 36.93
N SER A 398 -4.69 32.89 37.06
CA SER A 398 -3.78 32.67 38.20
C SER A 398 -4.32 33.21 39.54
N GLY A 399 -5.57 33.69 39.57
CA GLY A 399 -6.19 34.40 40.68
C GLY A 399 -7.26 33.63 41.46
N ILE A 400 -7.60 32.38 41.11
CA ILE A 400 -8.30 31.53 42.08
C ILE A 400 -7.21 31.01 43.02
N GLY A 401 -6.96 31.81 44.07
CA GLY A 401 -5.99 31.50 45.11
C GLY A 401 -6.12 30.03 45.52
N ALA A 402 -4.97 29.40 45.76
CA ALA A 402 -4.89 28.06 46.31
C ALA A 402 -5.85 27.97 47.50
N GLY A 403 -7.07 27.47 47.24
CA GLY A 403 -7.96 27.06 48.30
C GLY A 403 -7.20 26.06 49.16
N PRO A 404 -7.43 26.04 50.48
CA PRO A 404 -6.73 25.15 51.39
C PRO A 404 -6.70 23.76 50.76
N ALA A 405 -5.50 23.17 50.69
CA ALA A 405 -5.28 21.85 50.13
C ALA A 405 -6.43 20.94 50.62
N PRO A 406 -7.14 20.24 49.71
CA PRO A 406 -8.26 19.40 50.11
C PRO A 406 -7.76 18.50 51.23
N THR A 407 -8.26 18.74 52.44
CA THR A 407 -7.99 17.90 53.60
C THR A 407 -8.29 16.48 53.18
N GLU A 408 -7.32 15.60 53.41
CA GLU A 408 -7.31 14.19 53.07
C GLU A 408 -8.74 13.62 53.02
N PHE A 409 -9.26 13.47 51.81
CA PHE A 409 -10.41 12.60 51.60
C PHE A 409 -9.90 11.19 51.87
N SER A 410 -9.99 10.77 53.13
CA SER A 410 -9.81 9.38 53.55
C SER A 410 -10.78 8.55 52.72
N ILE A 411 -10.26 7.91 51.68
CA ILE A 411 -10.97 6.86 50.96
C ILE A 411 -11.17 5.75 51.99
N PRO A 412 -12.42 5.45 52.41
CA PRO A 412 -12.64 4.36 53.33
C PRO A 412 -12.11 3.07 52.70
N PRO A 413 -11.40 2.22 53.45
CA PRO A 413 -10.82 0.99 52.92
C PRO A 413 -11.94 0.16 52.32
N GLN A 414 -11.93 0.02 51.00
CA GLN A 414 -12.86 -0.89 50.33
C GLN A 414 -12.60 -2.28 50.87
N GLY A 415 -13.61 -2.81 51.57
CA GLY A 415 -13.57 -4.11 52.20
C GLY A 415 -13.11 -5.18 51.22
N ARG A 416 -12.10 -5.94 51.64
CA ARG A 416 -11.70 -7.22 51.04
C ARG A 416 -12.94 -8.08 50.82
N ARG A 417 -13.46 -8.11 49.59
CA ARG A 417 -14.39 -9.16 49.15
C ARG A 417 -13.59 -10.46 49.11
N ARG A 418 -13.84 -11.33 50.08
CA ARG A 418 -13.45 -12.75 50.05
C ARG A 418 -14.00 -13.36 48.75
N ARG A 419 -13.12 -13.81 47.86
CA ARG A 419 -13.51 -14.77 46.81
C ARG A 419 -13.85 -16.08 47.51
N ALA A 420 -15.13 -16.41 47.55
CA ALA A 420 -15.59 -17.76 47.79
C ALA A 420 -15.21 -18.61 46.55
N ALA A 421 -14.53 -19.71 46.80
CA ALA A 421 -14.35 -20.77 45.82
C ALA A 421 -15.71 -21.40 45.54
N MET A 422 -16.26 -21.17 44.35
CA MET A 422 -17.31 -22.01 43.79
C MET A 422 -16.67 -22.79 42.65
N GLY A 423 -16.56 -24.09 42.86
CA GLY A 423 -16.19 -25.04 41.83
C GLY A 423 -17.34 -25.15 40.84
N GLU A 424 -17.07 -24.79 39.59
CA GLU A 424 -17.89 -25.21 38.46
C GLU A 424 -17.17 -26.33 37.73
N SER A 425 -17.82 -27.49 37.76
CA SER A 425 -17.52 -28.68 36.98
C SER A 425 -17.66 -28.40 35.48
N VAL A 426 -16.58 -28.55 34.73
CA VAL A 426 -16.59 -28.56 33.26
C VAL A 426 -16.83 -30.00 32.78
N PRO A 427 -17.75 -30.27 31.83
CA PRO A 427 -17.97 -31.60 31.28
C PRO A 427 -16.80 -32.02 30.38
N SER A 428 -16.32 -33.25 30.60
CA SER A 428 -15.29 -33.90 29.78
C SER A 428 -15.90 -34.55 28.53
N HIS A 429 -15.86 -33.89 27.38
CA HIS A 429 -16.02 -34.54 26.07
C HIS A 429 -15.14 -33.90 25.01
N ALA A 430 -14.00 -34.55 24.73
CA ALA A 430 -13.43 -34.77 23.39
C ALA A 430 -12.09 -35.51 23.58
N ARG A 431 -12.14 -36.84 23.64
CA ARG A 431 -10.95 -37.69 23.50
C ARG A 431 -10.52 -37.64 22.03
N GLY A 432 -9.37 -37.05 21.74
CA GLY A 432 -8.62 -37.35 20.52
C GLY A 432 -7.99 -38.74 20.63
N PRO A 433 -7.78 -39.45 19.51
CA PRO A 433 -7.28 -40.82 19.53
C PRO A 433 -5.80 -40.86 19.91
N GLN A 434 -5.52 -41.74 20.85
CA GLN A 434 -4.20 -42.16 21.29
C GLN A 434 -3.59 -43.06 20.21
N ALA A 435 -2.48 -42.61 19.61
CA ALA A 435 -1.70 -43.43 18.68
C ALA A 435 -0.62 -44.18 19.48
N ASP A 436 -0.88 -45.45 19.74
CA ASP A 436 0.11 -46.39 20.25
C ASP A 436 0.97 -46.93 19.09
N GLY A 437 2.29 -46.80 19.26
CA GLY A 437 3.26 -47.86 19.03
C GLY A 437 3.59 -48.29 17.60
N TRP A 438 4.71 -47.81 17.08
CA TRP A 438 5.70 -48.57 16.26
C TRP A 438 7.06 -47.94 16.57
N GLY A 439 8.03 -48.63 17.18
CA GLY A 439 8.76 -49.75 16.60
C GLY A 439 10.18 -49.25 16.29
N GLY A 440 11.13 -49.54 17.18
CA GLY A 440 12.54 -49.15 17.01
C GLY A 440 13.23 -49.91 15.88
N VAL A 441 14.12 -49.23 15.16
CA VAL A 441 15.13 -49.82 14.25
C VAL A 441 16.35 -48.87 14.16
N PRO A 442 17.52 -49.30 13.64
CA PRO A 442 18.79 -49.18 14.37
C PRO A 442 19.72 -48.12 13.79
N ARG A 443 20.75 -47.76 14.55
CA ARG A 443 21.91 -47.01 14.06
C ARG A 443 22.65 -47.83 12.99
N GLY A 444 22.74 -47.31 11.77
CA GLY A 444 23.62 -47.86 10.75
C GLY A 444 23.63 -47.05 9.45
N SER A 445 24.85 -46.77 8.97
CA SER A 445 25.24 -46.34 7.61
C SER A 445 25.06 -44.87 7.21
N ARG A 446 26.19 -44.15 7.15
CA ARG A 446 26.42 -42.94 6.34
C ARG A 446 26.19 -43.26 4.84
N PRO A 447 25.46 -42.43 4.08
CA PRO A 447 25.57 -42.43 2.63
C PRO A 447 26.77 -41.58 2.20
N THR A 448 27.64 -42.17 1.39
CA THR A 448 28.64 -41.48 0.57
C THR A 448 27.93 -40.57 -0.44
N VAL A 449 28.36 -39.31 -0.49
CA VAL A 449 27.98 -38.31 -1.48
C VAL A 449 28.50 -38.75 -2.85
N PRO A 450 27.68 -38.79 -3.92
CA PRO A 450 28.20 -38.90 -5.27
C PRO A 450 28.72 -37.53 -5.73
N ASP A 451 29.94 -37.57 -6.27
CA ASP A 451 30.66 -36.49 -6.92
C ASP A 451 29.88 -35.98 -8.15
N GLU A 452 29.22 -34.82 -8.03
CA GLU A 452 28.58 -34.15 -9.16
C GLU A 452 29.61 -33.35 -9.94
N THR A 453 30.09 -34.00 -11.01
CA THR A 453 30.85 -33.34 -12.07
C THR A 453 29.99 -32.26 -12.73
N TYR A 454 30.34 -31.01 -12.45
CA TYR A 454 29.81 -29.81 -13.07
C TYR A 454 29.96 -29.85 -14.60
N ARG A 455 28.86 -30.03 -15.33
CA ARG A 455 28.81 -29.81 -16.79
C ARG A 455 28.27 -28.40 -17.06
N PRO A 456 29.05 -27.49 -17.67
CA PRO A 456 28.51 -26.20 -18.10
C PRO A 456 27.48 -26.40 -19.22
N TYR A 457 26.35 -25.70 -19.12
CA TYR A 457 25.36 -25.60 -20.19
C TYR A 457 25.98 -24.95 -21.43
N PRO A 458 25.62 -25.40 -22.65
CA PRO A 458 26.07 -24.74 -23.88
C PRO A 458 25.50 -23.31 -23.97
N PRO A 459 26.24 -22.36 -24.56
CA PRO A 459 25.73 -21.02 -24.79
C PRO A 459 24.54 -21.04 -25.77
N TYR A 460 23.48 -20.32 -25.42
CA TYR A 460 22.34 -20.10 -26.32
C TYR A 460 22.78 -19.34 -27.57
N THR A 461 22.46 -19.89 -28.74
CA THR A 461 22.55 -19.17 -30.01
C THR A 461 21.46 -18.10 -30.09
N PRO A 462 21.77 -16.88 -30.54
CA PRO A 462 20.76 -15.87 -30.74
C PRO A 462 19.93 -16.24 -31.98
N TYR A 463 18.62 -16.39 -31.82
CA TYR A 463 17.70 -16.44 -32.95
C TYR A 463 17.76 -15.09 -33.68
N GLU A 464 18.15 -15.18 -34.96
CA GLU A 464 18.06 -14.13 -35.96
C GLU A 464 16.60 -13.67 -36.08
N ARG A 465 16.40 -12.36 -36.07
CA ARG A 465 15.13 -11.72 -36.42
C ARG A 465 15.20 -11.39 -37.91
N GLU A 466 14.30 -11.96 -38.68
CA GLU A 466 13.72 -11.33 -39.88
C GLU A 466 12.44 -10.58 -39.50
#